data_AF-A0A530A0H4-F1
#
_entry.id   AF-A0A530A0H4-F1
#
_cell.length_a   1.000
_cell.length_b   1.000
_cell.length_c   1.000
_cell.angle_alpha   90.00
_cell.angle_beta   90.00
_cell.angle_gamma   90.00
#
_symmetry.space_group_name_H-M   'P 1'
#
loop_
_entity.id
_entity.type
_entity.pdbx_description
1 polymer ?
#
loop_
_entity_poly.entity_id
_entity_poly.type
_entity_poly.pdbx_seq_one_letter_code
_entity_poly.pdbx_strand_id
1 'polypeptide(L)'
;MTGKFEALSVETLPKRLGETAALTERIGDDASHWKVREVGDGNLNLVFIVEGDQGAAVVKQALPYVRLVGDSWPLPLKRSFFEYHALTRQERRAPGSV
;
A
#
# COMPACT_ATOMS: atom_id res chain seq x y z
N MET A 1 16.46 10.15 7.41
CA MET A 1 16.93 8.76 7.23
C MET A 1 16.55 8.30 5.83
N THR A 2 17.51 8.15 4.91
CA THR A 2 17.29 7.46 3.63
C THR A 2 17.33 5.96 3.90
N GLY A 3 16.22 5.41 4.37
CA GLY A 3 16.06 3.96 4.53
C GLY A 3 16.11 3.28 3.15
N LYS A 4 16.72 2.10 3.09
CA LYS A 4 16.63 1.24 1.90
C LYS A 4 15.17 0.84 1.68
N PHE A 5 14.80 0.58 0.43
CA PHE A 5 13.50 0.02 0.11
C PHE A 5 13.36 -1.38 0.75
N GLU A 6 12.19 -1.66 1.33
CA GLU A 6 11.82 -2.97 1.88
C GLU A 6 10.41 -3.32 1.40
N ALA A 7 10.25 -4.54 0.87
CA ALA A 7 8.92 -5.07 0.55
C ALA A 7 8.20 -5.42 1.86
N LEU A 8 6.96 -4.95 2.01
CA LEU A 8 6.14 -5.23 3.17
C LEU A 8 5.55 -6.63 3.08
N SER A 9 5.26 -7.19 4.25
CA SER A 9 4.54 -8.43 4.45
C SER A 9 3.38 -8.20 5.43
N VAL A 10 2.52 -9.21 5.60
CA VAL A 10 1.43 -9.17 6.59
C VAL A 10 1.95 -8.86 7.99
N GLU A 11 3.13 -9.36 8.34
CA GLU A 11 3.75 -9.22 9.67
C GLU A 11 4.47 -7.87 9.85
N THR A 12 5.07 -7.34 8.79
CA THR A 12 5.89 -6.11 8.85
C THR A 12 5.10 -4.84 8.62
N LEU A 13 3.96 -4.93 7.93
CA LEU A 13 3.13 -3.78 7.57
C LEU A 13 2.62 -3.00 8.78
N PRO A 14 2.02 -3.61 9.83
CA PRO A 14 1.52 -2.85 10.98
C PRO A 14 2.63 -2.09 11.69
N LYS A 15 3.79 -2.73 11.89
CA LYS A 15 4.95 -2.09 12.51
C LYS A 15 5.46 -0.90 11.70
N ARG A 16 5.46 -1.02 10.35
CA ARG A 16 5.96 0.05 9.47
C ARG A 16 5.00 1.22 9.37
N LEU A 17 3.70 0.95 9.33
CA LEU A 17 2.68 1.94 9.01
C LEU A 17 1.89 2.44 10.24
N GLY A 18 2.06 1.82 11.41
CA GLY A 18 1.42 2.20 12.67
C GLY A 18 1.77 3.61 13.18
N GLU A 19 2.81 4.24 12.62
CA GLU A 19 3.15 5.65 12.92
C GLU A 19 2.61 6.63 11.85
N THR A 20 1.88 6.13 10.84
CA THR A 20 1.35 6.96 9.74
C THR A 20 -0.01 7.51 10.12
N ALA A 21 -0.06 8.79 10.53
CA ALA A 21 -1.29 9.49 10.93
C ALA A 21 -2.46 9.29 9.95
N ALA A 22 -2.20 9.39 8.64
CA ALA A 22 -3.23 9.23 7.61
C ALA A 22 -3.92 7.86 7.62
N LEU A 23 -3.24 6.81 8.14
CA LEU A 23 -3.81 5.49 8.36
C LEU A 23 -4.41 5.40 9.76
N THR A 24 -3.65 5.69 10.82
CA THR A 24 -4.09 5.51 12.21
C THR A 24 -5.38 6.26 12.53
N GLU A 25 -5.56 7.47 11.99
CA GLU A 25 -6.80 8.25 12.12
C GLU A 25 -8.03 7.58 11.49
N ARG A 26 -7.83 6.67 10.53
CA ARG A 26 -8.91 5.98 9.80
C ARG A 26 -9.17 4.55 10.28
N ILE A 27 -8.13 3.84 10.68
CA ILE A 27 -8.21 2.40 10.98
C ILE A 27 -8.02 2.08 12.46
N GLY A 28 -7.48 3.00 13.26
CA GLY A 28 -7.18 2.80 14.69
C GLY A 28 -5.71 3.08 14.98
N ASP A 29 -5.43 3.67 16.14
CA ASP A 29 -4.10 4.09 16.61
C ASP A 29 -3.25 2.93 17.13
N ASP A 30 -3.88 1.89 17.67
CA ASP A 30 -3.18 0.66 18.06
C ASP A 30 -2.99 -0.30 16.87
N ALA A 31 -1.81 -0.22 16.24
CA ALA A 31 -1.46 -1.11 15.14
C ALA A 31 -1.34 -2.59 15.53
N SER A 32 -1.27 -2.94 16.82
CA SER A 32 -1.26 -4.33 17.26
C SER A 32 -2.62 -5.03 17.07
N HIS A 33 -3.69 -4.25 16.97
CA HIS A 33 -5.05 -4.74 16.68
C HIS A 33 -5.34 -4.84 15.18
N TRP A 34 -4.42 -4.40 14.32
CA TRP A 34 -4.64 -4.45 12.88
C TRP A 34 -4.56 -5.89 12.36
N LYS A 35 -5.61 -6.30 11.65
CA LYS A 35 -5.65 -7.53 10.87
C LYS A 35 -5.26 -7.21 9.44
N VAL A 36 -4.22 -7.86 8.94
CA VAL A 36 -3.68 -7.64 7.60
C VAL A 36 -3.82 -8.91 6.77
N ARG A 37 -4.22 -8.76 5.51
CA ARG A 37 -4.19 -9.83 4.50
C ARG A 37 -3.66 -9.29 3.18
N GLU A 38 -2.75 -10.02 2.56
CA GLU A 38 -2.34 -9.75 1.17
C GLU A 38 -3.36 -10.39 0.23
N VAL A 39 -3.83 -9.62 -0.75
CA VAL A 39 -4.98 -9.95 -1.62
C VAL A 39 -4.69 -9.68 -3.09
N GLY A 40 -3.46 -9.31 -3.43
CA GLY A 40 -3.07 -9.03 -4.80
C GLY A 40 -3.02 -10.31 -5.63
N ASP A 41 -3.98 -10.44 -6.55
CA ASP A 41 -3.97 -11.43 -7.63
C ASP A 41 -3.28 -10.90 -8.91
N GLY A 42 -2.84 -9.64 -8.89
CA GLY A 42 -2.17 -8.97 -10.00
C GLY A 42 -0.66 -9.20 -10.08
N ASN A 43 -0.10 -8.92 -11.26
CA ASN A 43 1.29 -9.27 -11.61
C ASN A 43 2.37 -8.27 -11.14
N LEU A 44 2.01 -7.13 -10.55
CA LEU A 44 2.94 -5.98 -10.41
C LEU A 44 3.21 -5.50 -8.99
N ASN A 45 2.20 -5.54 -8.12
CA ASN A 45 2.24 -4.86 -6.82
C ASN A 45 1.75 -5.82 -5.71
N LEU A 46 2.13 -5.52 -4.48
CA LEU A 46 1.49 -6.09 -3.30
C LEU A 46 0.26 -5.25 -2.96
N VAL A 47 -0.85 -5.90 -2.63
CA VAL A 47 -2.08 -5.23 -2.19
C VAL A 47 -2.51 -5.86 -0.88
N PHE A 48 -2.67 -5.03 0.14
CA PHE A 48 -3.09 -5.45 1.47
C PHE A 48 -4.42 -4.83 1.81
N ILE A 49 -5.29 -5.62 2.43
CA ILE A 49 -6.43 -5.10 3.18
C ILE A 49 -6.01 -5.09 4.65
N VAL A 50 -6.16 -3.92 5.27
CA VAL A 50 -5.81 -3.65 6.67
C VAL A 50 -7.07 -3.23 7.39
N GLU A 51 -7.45 -3.98 8.41
CA GLU A 51 -8.66 -3.75 9.22
C GLU A 51 -8.22 -3.51 10.66
N GLY A 52 -8.65 -2.42 11.27
CA GLY A 52 -8.44 -2.13 12.70
C GLY A 52 -9.74 -1.77 13.38
N ASP A 53 -9.65 -1.32 14.63
CA ASP A 53 -10.83 -1.11 15.49
C ASP A 53 -11.78 0.00 14.99
N GLN A 54 -11.29 0.94 14.18
CA GLN A 54 -12.08 2.08 13.69
C GLN A 54 -12.54 1.94 12.24
N GLY A 55 -11.91 1.06 11.45
CA GLY A 55 -12.19 0.97 10.04
C GLY A 55 -11.16 0.14 9.28
N ALA A 56 -11.16 0.31 7.96
CA ALA A 56 -10.29 -0.43 7.06
C ALA A 56 -9.67 0.45 5.98
N ALA A 57 -8.52 0.03 5.48
CA ALA A 57 -7.82 0.67 4.37
C ALA A 57 -7.21 -0.38 3.43
N VAL A 58 -7.05 0.02 2.17
CA VAL A 58 -6.25 -0.73 1.19
C VAL A 58 -4.87 -0.09 1.10
N VAL A 59 -3.82 -0.89 1.31
CA VAL A 59 -2.43 -0.48 1.14
C VAL A 59 -1.86 -1.15 -0.10
N LYS A 60 -1.34 -0.36 -1.04
CA LYS A 60 -0.74 -0.87 -2.29
C LYS A 60 0.73 -0.47 -2.36
N GLN A 61 1.61 -1.46 -2.56
CA GLN A 61 3.06 -1.24 -2.64
C GLN A 61 3.63 -1.72 -3.97
N ALA A 62 4.32 -0.82 -4.68
CA ALA A 62 5.15 -1.20 -5.81
C ALA A 62 6.43 -1.90 -5.36
N LEU A 63 6.82 -2.92 -6.11
CA LEU A 63 8.12 -3.60 -6.01
C LEU A 63 9.10 -3.06 -7.07
N PRO A 64 10.42 -3.10 -6.88
CA PRO A 64 11.40 -2.63 -7.86
C PRO A 64 11.53 -3.55 -9.10
N TYR A 65 10.58 -4.47 -9.27
CA TYR A 65 10.49 -5.47 -10.35
C TYR A 65 9.03 -5.82 -10.65
N VAL A 66 8.80 -6.57 -11.73
CA VAL A 66 7.50 -7.19 -12.03
C VAL A 66 7.29 -8.39 -11.11
N ARG A 67 6.30 -8.33 -10.20
CA ARG A 67 6.05 -9.36 -9.18
C ARG A 67 5.96 -10.78 -9.76
N LEU A 68 5.29 -10.95 -10.91
CA LEU A 68 5.13 -12.25 -11.56
C LEU A 68 6.46 -12.89 -12.01
N VAL A 69 7.43 -12.06 -12.40
CA VAL A 69 8.70 -12.50 -13.02
C VAL A 69 9.87 -12.45 -12.03
N GLY A 70 9.78 -11.59 -11.01
CA GLY A 70 10.84 -11.35 -10.04
C GLY A 70 11.93 -10.41 -10.55
N ASP A 71 13.08 -10.42 -9.87
CA ASP A 71 14.18 -9.45 -10.06
C ASP A 71 14.78 -9.42 -11.47
N SER A 72 14.55 -10.47 -12.27
CA SER A 72 15.01 -10.53 -13.67
C SER A 72 14.30 -9.53 -14.59
N TRP A 73 13.18 -8.95 -14.16
CA TRP A 73 12.49 -7.86 -14.86
C TRP A 73 12.34 -6.62 -13.96
N PRO A 74 13.36 -5.72 -13.96
CA PRO A 74 13.32 -4.49 -13.18
C PRO A 74 12.18 -3.56 -13.61
N LEU A 75 11.50 -2.97 -12.63
CA LEU A 75 10.43 -2.00 -12.86
C LEU A 75 10.48 -0.88 -11.81
N PRO A 76 10.70 0.39 -12.20
CA PRO A 76 10.87 1.48 -11.24
C PRO A 76 9.68 1.69 -10.28
N LEU A 77 10.00 2.02 -9.01
CA LEU A 77 9.02 2.33 -7.95
C LEU A 77 8.22 3.60 -8.23
N LYS A 78 8.72 4.53 -9.05
CA LYS A 78 8.06 5.81 -9.39
C LYS A 78 6.66 5.65 -9.99
N ARG A 79 6.26 4.45 -10.41
CA ARG A 79 4.89 4.16 -10.85
C ARG A 79 3.84 4.41 -9.76
N SER A 80 4.13 4.16 -8.48
CA SER A 80 3.20 4.47 -7.39
C SER A 80 2.96 5.98 -7.24
N PHE A 81 3.98 6.80 -7.54
CA PHE A 81 3.81 8.26 -7.60
C PHE A 81 2.86 8.68 -8.71
N PHE A 82 3.01 8.10 -9.92
CA PHE A 82 2.09 8.37 -11.03
C PHE A 82 0.67 7.87 -10.74
N GLU A 83 0.52 6.68 -10.14
CA GLU A 83 -0.76 6.10 -9.73
C GLU A 83 -1.49 7.01 -8.73
N TYR A 84 -0.82 7.44 -7.66
CA TYR A 84 -1.38 8.40 -6.69
C TYR A 84 -1.91 9.67 -7.38
N HIS A 85 -1.09 10.26 -8.26
CA HIS A 85 -1.48 11.49 -8.94
C HIS A 85 -2.57 11.28 -9.99
N ALA A 86 -2.63 10.11 -10.64
CA ALA A 86 -3.68 9.76 -11.58
C ALA A 86 -5.02 9.62 -10.85
N LEU A 87 -5.08 8.82 -9.79
CA LEU A 87 -6.29 8.61 -8.97
C LEU A 87 -6.80 9.94 -8.40
N THR A 88 -5.92 10.74 -7.80
CA THR A 88 -6.29 12.07 -7.27
C THR A 88 -6.86 13.00 -8.37
N ARG A 89 -6.31 12.92 -9.59
CA ARG A 89 -6.78 13.73 -10.73
C ARG A 89 -8.07 13.21 -11.34
N GLN A 90 -8.31 11.90 -11.29
CA GLN A 90 -9.51 11.23 -11.76
C GLN A 90 -10.69 11.55 -10.84
N GLU A 91 -10.51 11.41 -9.53
CA GLU A 91 -11.55 11.73 -8.55
C GLU A 91 -12.02 13.18 -8.66
N ARG A 92 -11.09 14.13 -8.81
CA ARG A 92 -11.47 15.54 -9.03
C ARG A 92 -12.24 15.81 -10.33
N ARG A 93 -12.13 14.94 -11.34
CA ARG A 93 -12.80 15.10 -12.64
C ARG A 93 -14.12 14.34 -12.71
N ALA A 94 -14.21 13.20 -12.03
CA ALA A 94 -15.38 12.34 -11.98
C ALA A 94 -15.50 11.72 -10.57
N PRO A 95 -16.06 12.47 -9.61
CA PRO A 95 -16.13 12.02 -8.22
C PRO A 95 -16.89 10.69 -8.06
N GLY A 96 -16.34 9.79 -7.23
CA GLY A 96 -16.92 8.47 -6.95
C GLY A 96 -16.79 7.43 -8.07
N SER A 97 -16.01 7.73 -9.12
CA SER A 97 -15.71 6.77 -10.20
C SER A 97 -14.39 6.01 -10.00
N VAL A 98 -13.61 6.41 -9.00
CA VAL A 98 -12.31 5.84 -8.63
C VAL A 98 -12.16 5.73 -7.12
#